data_AF-A0A9D7QFM2-F1
#
_entry.id   AF-A0A9D7QFM2-F1
#
_cell.length_a   1.000
_cell.length_b   1.000
_cell.length_c   1.000
_cell.angle_alpha   90.00
_cell.angle_beta   90.00
_cell.angle_gamma   90.00
#
_symmetry.space_group_name_H-M   'P 1'
#
loop_
_entity.id
_entity.type
_entity.pdbx_description
1 polymer ?
#
loop_
_entity_poly.entity_id
_entity_poly.type
_entity_poly.pdbx_seq_one_letter_code
_entity_poly.pdbx_strand_id
1 'polypeptide(L)'
;MPSLFLVALELALGQASWTPTTMTLNGVTLPMRGGKIDMPHPTKDLFRSFSLSALLDGKTEGALKGAIVVIGYDGRNMHTFPTPIGAVKAHRLFFYELELAYAAFSKRN
;
A
#
# COMPACT_ATOMS: atom_id res chain seq x y z
N MET A 1 -0.52 11.25 -15.37
CA MET A 1 -0.08 11.59 -14.01
C MET A 1 0.44 10.32 -13.35
N PRO A 2 1.64 10.33 -12.74
CA PRO A 2 2.12 9.20 -11.95
C PRO A 2 1.19 8.97 -10.75
N SER A 3 0.95 7.71 -10.39
CA SER A 3 0.16 7.38 -9.20
C SER A 3 0.90 7.81 -7.93
N LEU A 4 0.15 8.11 -6.87
CA LEU A 4 0.72 8.37 -5.53
C LEU A 4 1.62 7.22 -5.07
N PHE A 5 1.28 6.00 -5.46
CA PHE A 5 2.06 4.79 -5.22
C PHE A 5 3.46 4.84 -5.84
N LEU A 6 3.56 5.27 -7.11
CA LEU A 6 4.85 5.46 -7.79
C LEU A 6 5.72 6.47 -7.04
N VAL A 7 5.15 7.64 -6.74
CA VAL A 7 5.86 8.72 -6.03
C VAL A 7 6.34 8.25 -4.64
N ALA A 8 5.51 7.49 -3.92
CA ALA A 8 5.89 6.95 -2.61
C ALA A 8 7.07 5.96 -2.71
N LEU A 9 7.10 5.11 -3.74
CA LEU A 9 8.22 4.19 -3.98
C LEU A 9 9.50 4.93 -4.37
N GLU A 10 9.40 5.95 -5.25
CA GLU A 10 10.53 6.80 -5.63
C GLU A 10 11.14 7.49 -4.40
N LEU A 11 10.31 8.07 -3.53
CA LEU A 11 10.78 8.70 -2.29
C LEU A 11 11.42 7.70 -1.32
N ALA A 12 10.88 6.49 -1.20
CA ALA A 12 11.36 5.49 -0.26
C ALA A 12 12.69 4.84 -0.69
N LEU A 13 12.92 4.68 -1.99
CA LEU A 13 14.00 3.84 -2.53
C LEU A 13 15.01 4.63 -3.39
N GLY A 14 14.76 5.92 -3.59
CA GLY A 14 15.67 6.84 -4.28
C GLY A 14 15.56 6.78 -5.80
N GLN A 15 16.65 6.38 -6.48
CA GLN A 15 16.72 6.47 -7.94
C GLN A 15 15.73 5.51 -8.61
N ALA A 16 14.77 6.10 -9.31
CA ALA A 16 13.84 5.42 -10.18
C ALA A 16 14.01 5.89 -11.63
N SER A 17 13.83 4.97 -12.56
CA SER A 17 13.67 5.27 -13.98
C SER A 17 12.42 4.60 -14.48
N TRP A 18 11.52 5.33 -15.15
CA TRP A 18 10.29 4.75 -15.67
C TRP A 18 10.09 5.07 -17.15
N THR A 19 9.46 4.13 -17.84
CA THR A 19 8.93 4.23 -19.20
C THR A 19 7.41 4.05 -19.13
N PRO A 20 6.67 4.22 -20.25
CA PRO A 20 5.23 3.93 -20.25
C PRO A 20 4.86 2.49 -19.86
N THR A 21 5.80 1.54 -19.94
CA THR A 21 5.56 0.10 -19.77
C THR A 21 6.33 -0.53 -18.61
N THR A 22 7.33 0.13 -18.05
CA THR A 22 8.18 -0.43 -16.99
C THR A 22 8.71 0.64 -16.04
N MET A 23 8.82 0.32 -14.76
CA MET A 23 9.58 1.10 -13.77
C MET A 23 10.76 0.27 -13.30
N THR A 24 11.96 0.84 -13.32
CA THR A 24 13.13 0.26 -12.66
C THR A 24 13.39 1.03 -11.39
N LEU A 25 13.46 0.31 -10.28
CA LEU A 25 13.70 0.86 -8.96
C LEU A 25 14.62 -0.09 -8.19
N ASN A 26 15.76 0.43 -7.70
CA ASN A 26 16.81 -0.34 -7.04
C ASN A 26 17.19 -1.65 -7.80
N GLY A 27 17.35 -1.56 -9.12
CA GLY A 27 17.69 -2.70 -9.98
C GLY A 27 16.55 -3.68 -10.30
N VAL A 28 15.34 -3.42 -9.82
CA VAL A 28 14.15 -4.26 -10.09
C VAL A 28 13.24 -3.58 -11.09
N THR A 29 12.94 -4.27 -12.19
CA THR A 29 11.99 -3.82 -13.22
C THR A 29 10.59 -4.35 -12.92
N LEU A 30 9.65 -3.44 -12.67
CA LEU A 30 8.24 -3.72 -12.47
C LEU A 30 7.44 -3.33 -13.73
N PRO A 31 6.47 -4.15 -14.17
CA PRO A 31 5.61 -3.79 -15.29
C PRO A 31 4.68 -2.63 -14.91
N MET A 32 4.48 -1.72 -15.86
CA MET A 32 3.54 -0.62 -15.75
C MET A 32 2.43 -0.75 -16.79
N ARG A 33 1.21 -0.39 -16.40
CA ARG A 33 0.06 -0.27 -17.30
C ARG A 33 -0.66 1.04 -17.03
N GLY A 34 -0.68 1.93 -18.03
CA GLY A 34 -1.38 3.22 -17.93
C GLY A 34 -0.80 4.16 -16.85
N GLY A 35 0.52 4.15 -16.66
CA GLY A 35 1.18 5.01 -15.66
C GLY A 35 1.00 4.53 -14.21
N LYS A 36 0.67 3.25 -14.01
CA LYS A 36 0.57 2.59 -12.70
C LYS A 36 1.40 1.31 -12.73
N ILE A 37 1.99 0.93 -11.60
CA ILE A 37 2.58 -0.41 -11.45
C ILE A 37 1.44 -1.42 -11.46
N ASP A 38 1.58 -2.46 -12.28
CA ASP A 38 0.63 -3.58 -12.28
C ASP A 38 1.02 -4.56 -11.17
N MET A 39 0.55 -4.26 -9.94
CA MET A 39 0.75 -5.14 -8.77
C MET A 39 -0.45 -6.08 -8.61
N PRO A 40 -0.23 -7.35 -8.20
CA PRO A 40 -1.34 -8.24 -7.89
C PRO A 40 -2.17 -7.67 -6.73
N HIS A 41 -3.48 -7.90 -6.76
CA HIS A 41 -4.33 -7.54 -5.64
C HIS A 41 -4.12 -8.47 -4.44
N PRO A 42 -4.30 -7.97 -3.21
CA PRO A 42 -4.24 -8.80 -2.01
C PRO A 42 -5.30 -9.90 -2.07
N THR A 43 -4.91 -11.12 -1.69
CA THR A 43 -5.82 -12.27 -1.58
C THR A 43 -6.30 -12.52 -0.15
N LYS A 44 -5.71 -11.82 0.82
CA LYS A 44 -6.08 -11.86 2.25
C LYS A 44 -5.95 -10.47 2.85
N ASP A 45 -6.77 -10.19 3.86
CA ASP A 45 -6.61 -8.98 4.67
C ASP A 45 -5.47 -9.17 5.68
N LEU A 46 -4.39 -8.43 5.49
CA LEU A 46 -3.16 -8.53 6.27
C LEU A 46 -3.07 -7.44 7.35
N PHE A 47 -3.91 -6.41 7.26
CA PHE A 47 -3.84 -5.26 8.15
C PHE A 47 -4.90 -5.35 9.25
N ARG A 48 -4.47 -5.24 10.51
CA ARG A 48 -5.43 -5.03 11.60
C ARG A 48 -5.91 -3.58 11.54
N SER A 49 -7.23 -3.40 11.56
CA SER A 49 -7.86 -2.08 11.64
C SER A 49 -8.60 -1.91 12.95
N PHE A 50 -8.39 -0.77 13.59
CA PHE A 50 -9.11 -0.35 14.79
C PHE A 50 -9.87 0.94 14.51
N SER A 51 -11.05 1.12 15.11
CA SER A 51 -11.71 2.42 15.06
C SER A 51 -10.94 3.45 15.90
N LEU A 52 -11.03 4.72 15.53
CA LEU A 52 -10.47 5.80 16.33
C LEU A 52 -11.03 5.80 17.76
N SER A 53 -12.32 5.48 17.93
CA SER A 53 -12.93 5.34 19.25
C SER A 53 -12.27 4.25 20.10
N ALA A 54 -11.96 3.08 19.53
CA ALA A 54 -11.29 2.00 20.26
C ALA A 54 -9.86 2.39 20.67
N LEU A 55 -9.20 3.24 19.87
CA LEU A 55 -7.91 3.83 20.22
C LEU A 55 -8.05 4.79 21.41
N LEU A 56 -9.00 5.73 21.34
CA LEU A 56 -9.24 6.73 22.39
C LEU A 56 -9.70 6.11 23.72
N ASP A 57 -10.44 5.00 23.65
CA ASP A 57 -10.89 4.23 24.81
C ASP A 57 -9.78 3.37 25.45
N GLY A 58 -8.55 3.38 24.91
CA GLY A 58 -7.42 2.57 25.40
C GLY A 58 -7.54 1.06 25.13
N LYS A 59 -8.56 0.61 24.40
CA LYS A 59 -8.82 -0.83 24.13
C LYS A 59 -7.80 -1.49 23.19
N THR A 60 -6.85 -0.72 22.67
CA THR A 60 -5.92 -1.17 21.62
C THR A 60 -4.45 -1.12 22.05
N GLU A 61 -4.13 -0.65 23.27
CA GLU A 61 -2.74 -0.44 23.73
C GLU A 61 -1.84 -1.67 23.52
N GLY A 62 -2.30 -2.86 23.93
CA GLY A 62 -1.53 -4.10 23.79
C GLY A 62 -1.30 -4.51 22.33
N ALA A 63 -2.23 -4.18 21.43
CA ALA A 63 -2.16 -4.56 20.03
C ALA A 63 -1.29 -3.60 19.19
N LEU A 64 -1.02 -2.40 19.69
CA LEU A 64 -0.24 -1.37 18.99
C LEU A 64 1.24 -1.33 19.38
N LYS A 65 1.60 -1.95 20.51
CA LYS A 65 2.99 -1.96 20.99
C LYS A 65 3.93 -2.59 19.98
N GLY A 66 4.90 -1.82 19.48
CA GLY A 66 5.88 -2.26 18.49
C GLY A 66 5.35 -2.34 17.05
N ALA A 67 4.12 -1.90 16.81
CA ALA A 67 3.54 -1.86 15.46
C ALA A 67 3.80 -0.50 14.79
N ILE A 68 3.89 -0.50 13.45
CA ILE A 68 3.77 0.73 12.66
C ILE A 68 2.28 1.07 12.59
N VAL A 69 1.92 2.24 13.11
CA VAL A 69 0.53 2.71 13.14
C VAL A 69 0.28 3.67 12.00
N VAL A 70 -0.74 3.38 11.21
CA VAL A 70 -1.20 4.23 10.12
C VAL A 70 -2.58 4.78 10.47
N ILE A 71 -2.72 6.10 10.41
CA ILE A 71 -4.02 6.76 10.58
C ILE A 71 -4.67 6.90 9.19
N GLY A 72 -5.63 6.01 8.91
CA GLY A 72 -6.46 6.08 7.71
C GLY A 72 -7.71 6.92 7.94
N TYR A 73 -8.02 7.84 7.00
CA TYR A 73 -9.32 8.49 6.95
C TYR A 73 -10.33 7.57 6.24
N ASP A 74 -11.44 7.27 6.89
CA ASP A 74 -12.44 6.33 6.38
C ASP A 74 -13.77 7.00 5.99
N GLY A 75 -13.70 8.15 5.33
CA GLY A 75 -14.87 8.95 4.97
C GLY A 75 -15.91 8.21 4.12
N ARG A 76 -17.18 8.63 4.24
CA ARG A 76 -18.32 8.03 3.53
C ARG A 76 -18.18 8.06 2.00
N ASN A 77 -17.52 9.10 1.47
CA ASN A 77 -17.32 9.30 0.03
C ASN A 77 -15.97 8.76 -0.47
N MET A 78 -15.27 7.95 0.33
CA MET A 78 -13.99 7.42 -0.11
C MET A 78 -14.18 6.39 -1.21
N HIS A 79 -13.44 6.57 -2.31
CA HIS A 79 -13.48 5.64 -3.42
C HIS A 79 -13.06 4.23 -3.00
N THR A 80 -13.79 3.24 -3.50
CA THR A 80 -13.54 1.82 -3.29
C THR A 80 -13.15 1.15 -4.60
N PHE A 81 -12.26 0.17 -4.50
CA PHE A 81 -11.80 -0.64 -5.61
C PHE A 81 -12.25 -2.08 -5.38
N PRO A 82 -12.77 -2.77 -6.41
CA PRO A 82 -13.04 -4.19 -6.32
C PRO A 82 -11.73 -4.98 -6.21
N THR A 83 -11.65 -5.89 -5.25
CA THR A 83 -10.50 -6.78 -5.06
C THR A 83 -11.00 -8.21 -4.74
N PRO A 84 -10.13 -9.24 -4.79
CA PRO A 84 -10.50 -10.60 -4.40
C PRO A 84 -11.04 -10.74 -2.96
N ILE A 85 -10.66 -9.82 -2.06
CA ILE A 85 -11.13 -9.80 -0.66
C ILE A 85 -12.37 -8.90 -0.45
N GLY A 86 -13.00 -8.45 -1.54
CA GLY A 86 -14.13 -7.54 -1.52
C GLY A 86 -13.75 -6.10 -1.89
N ALA A 87 -14.68 -5.18 -1.71
CA ALA A 87 -14.45 -3.77 -2.00
C ALA A 87 -13.52 -3.16 -0.94
N VAL A 88 -12.36 -2.66 -1.37
CA VAL A 88 -11.34 -2.08 -0.49
C VAL A 88 -11.24 -0.59 -0.78
N LYS A 89 -11.19 0.23 0.27
CA LYS A 89 -11.04 1.69 0.13
C LYS A 89 -9.63 2.07 -0.32
N ALA A 90 -9.52 3.18 -1.02
CA ALA A 90 -8.29 3.64 -1.67
C ALA A 90 -7.06 3.65 -0.74
N HIS A 91 -7.20 4.12 0.51
CA HIS A 91 -6.09 4.15 1.47
C HIS A 91 -5.59 2.74 1.80
N ARG A 92 -6.49 1.78 1.99
CA ARG A 92 -6.12 0.41 2.34
C ARG A 92 -5.50 -0.32 1.15
N LEU A 93 -6.01 -0.04 -0.06
CA LEU A 93 -5.39 -0.52 -1.30
C LEU A 93 -3.94 -0.06 -1.43
N PHE A 94 -3.66 1.22 -1.16
CA PHE A 94 -2.30 1.77 -1.17
C PHE A 94 -1.34 1.02 -0.23
N PHE A 95 -1.78 0.68 0.98
CA PHE A 95 -0.94 -0.09 1.91
C PHE A 95 -0.70 -1.53 1.45
N TYR A 96 -1.68 -2.19 0.84
CA TYR A 96 -1.47 -3.51 0.25
C TYR A 96 -0.44 -3.48 -0.87
N GLU A 97 -0.53 -2.47 -1.75
CA GLU A 97 0.44 -2.30 -2.85
C GLU A 97 1.85 -2.08 -2.30
N LEU A 98 2.00 -1.29 -1.22
CA LEU A 98 3.29 -1.05 -0.57
C LEU A 98 3.87 -2.31 0.06
N GLU A 99 3.06 -3.08 0.78
CA GLU A 99 3.51 -4.33 1.40
C GLU A 99 3.94 -5.34 0.34
N LEU A 100 3.17 -5.49 -0.73
CA LEU A 100 3.50 -6.41 -1.83
C LEU A 100 4.79 -5.98 -2.54
N ALA A 101 4.98 -4.68 -2.76
CA ALA A 101 6.23 -4.15 -3.31
C ALA A 101 7.40 -4.44 -2.38
N TYR A 102 7.27 -4.13 -1.08
CA TYR A 102 8.30 -4.41 -0.09
C TYR A 102 8.66 -5.90 -0.02
N ALA A 103 7.66 -6.80 -0.03
CA ALA A 103 7.88 -8.24 -0.03
C ALA A 103 8.58 -8.72 -1.31
N ALA A 104 8.26 -8.14 -2.46
CA ALA A 104 8.92 -8.43 -3.73
C ALA A 104 10.40 -8.00 -3.71
N PHE A 105 10.72 -6.86 -3.09
CA PHE A 105 12.09 -6.38 -2.94
C PHE A 105 12.89 -7.14 -1.86
N SER A 106 12.25 -7.51 -0.74
CA SER A 106 12.93 -8.13 0.40
C SER A 106 13.31 -9.59 0.19
N LYS A 107 12.58 -10.34 -0.65
CA LYS A 107 12.87 -11.76 -0.94
C LYS A 107 14.15 -12.01 -1.77
N ARG A 108 14.87 -10.95 -2.15
CA ARG A 108 16.05 -11.02 -3.03
C ARG A 108 17.36 -10.55 -2.38
N ASN A 109 17.31 -10.09 -1.13
CA ASN A 109 18.47 -9.90 -0.26
C ASN A 109 18.62 -11.09 0.69
#